data_AF-A0A327YBD5-F1
#
_entry.id   AF-A0A327YBD5-F1
#
_cell.length_a   1.000
_cell.length_b   1.000
_cell.length_c   1.000
_cell.angle_alpha   90.00
_cell.angle_beta   90.00
_cell.angle_gamma   90.00
#
_symmetry.space_group_name_H-M   'P 1'
#
loop_
_entity.id
_entity.type
_entity.pdbx_description
1 polymer ?
#
loop_
_entity_poly.entity_id
_entity_poly.type
_entity_poly.pdbx_seq_one_letter_code
_entity_poly.pdbx_strand_id
1 'polypeptide(L)'
;MYLEAEVYGMLNWGFAIVMTIELVVLIVLWFHYKFNRRAFSWFIGHMVFFAFAGYKLLEAINTFEHQHPMGSENASLSMGISGILWAISVACLLIGLARLLSHQAANRQ
;
A
#
# COMPACT_ATOMS: atom_id res chain seq x y z
N MET A 1 9.76 19.46 -1.35
CA MET A 1 11.08 18.97 -0.89
C MET A 1 11.71 18.31 -2.09
N TYR A 2 12.89 18.77 -2.51
CA TYR A 2 13.57 18.19 -3.66
C TYR A 2 14.33 16.94 -3.18
N LEU A 3 14.06 15.79 -3.79
CA LEU A 3 14.90 14.62 -3.66
C LEU A 3 15.82 14.58 -4.87
N GLU A 4 17.11 14.30 -4.65
CA GLU A 4 18.00 14.00 -5.76
C GLU A 4 17.55 12.73 -6.47
N ALA A 5 17.79 12.64 -7.78
CA ALA A 5 17.32 11.52 -8.61
C ALA A 5 17.74 10.15 -8.06
N GLU A 6 18.93 10.06 -7.43
CA GLU A 6 19.40 8.85 -6.75
C GLU A 6 18.53 8.47 -5.54
N VAL A 7 18.06 9.47 -4.78
CA VAL A 7 17.22 9.26 -3.60
C VAL A 7 15.79 8.90 -4.00
N TYR A 8 15.24 9.56 -5.04
CA TYR A 8 13.94 9.18 -5.58
C TYR A 8 13.95 7.77 -6.16
N GLY A 9 14.99 7.42 -6.92
CA GLY A 9 15.20 6.07 -7.43
C GLY A 9 15.27 5.03 -6.31
N MET A 10 16.02 5.32 -5.24
CA MET A 10 16.10 4.47 -4.05
C MET A 10 14.74 4.30 -3.36
N LEU A 11 13.96 5.37 -3.22
CA LEU A 11 12.63 5.32 -2.62
C LEU A 11 11.65 4.49 -3.48
N ASN A 12 11.66 4.70 -4.80
CA ASN A 12 10.81 3.95 -5.73
C ASN A 12 11.14 2.45 -5.72
N TRP A 13 12.43 2.09 -5.77
CA TRP A 13 12.86 0.70 -5.65
C TRP A 13 12.55 0.09 -4.28
N GLY A 14 12.77 0.84 -3.20
CA GLY A 14 12.42 0.40 -1.84
C GLY A 14 10.93 0.10 -1.71
N PHE A 15 10.07 0.98 -2.24
CA PHE A 15 8.63 0.75 -2.27
C PHE A 15 8.27 -0.51 -3.09
N ALA A 16 8.84 -0.66 -4.28
CA ALA A 16 8.61 -1.85 -5.11
C ALA A 16 9.03 -3.16 -4.40
N ILE A 17 10.16 -3.15 -3.68
CA ILE A 17 10.62 -4.30 -2.88
C ILE A 17 9.62 -4.63 -1.77
N VAL A 18 9.15 -3.63 -1.02
CA VAL A 18 8.16 -3.85 0.05
C VAL A 18 6.87 -4.46 -0.49
N MET A 19 6.33 -3.89 -1.57
CA MET A 19 5.13 -4.42 -2.24
C MET A 19 5.33 -5.86 -2.72
N THR A 20 6.52 -6.18 -3.24
CA THR A 20 6.86 -7.53 -3.71
C THR A 20 6.92 -8.52 -2.55
N ILE A 21 7.59 -8.16 -1.45
CA ILE A 21 7.69 -9.00 -0.25
C ILE A 21 6.30 -9.26 0.31
N GLU A 22 5.48 -8.23 0.43
CA GLU A 22 4.12 -8.34 0.94
C GLU A 22 3.27 -9.28 0.09
N LEU A 23 3.32 -9.14 -1.24
CA LEU A 23 2.63 -10.04 -2.16
C LEU A 23 3.08 -11.49 -1.99
N VAL A 24 4.39 -11.75 -1.93
CA VAL A 24 4.95 -13.10 -1.76
C VAL A 24 4.48 -13.70 -0.44
N VAL A 25 4.53 -12.94 0.67
CA VAL A 25 4.06 -13.39 1.98
C VAL A 25 2.58 -13.73 1.95
N LEU A 26 1.74 -12.90 1.33
CA LEU A 26 0.30 -13.17 1.19
C LEU A 26 0.02 -14.44 0.37
N ILE A 27 0.77 -14.67 -0.71
CA ILE A 27 0.66 -15.88 -1.53
C ILE A 27 1.08 -17.12 -0.72
N VAL A 28 2.20 -17.06 0.00
CA VAL A 28 2.67 -18.18 0.85
C VAL A 28 1.64 -18.49 1.94
N LEU A 29 1.13 -17.46 2.62
CA LEU A 29 0.10 -17.60 3.64
C LEU A 29 -1.17 -18.23 3.09
N TRP A 30 -1.59 -17.83 1.88
CA TRP A 30 -2.75 -18.41 1.20
C TRP A 30 -2.59 -19.91 0.96
N PHE A 31 -1.44 -20.34 0.42
CA PHE A 31 -1.17 -21.75 0.15
C PHE A 31 -1.03 -22.59 1.42
N HIS A 32 -0.36 -22.06 2.45
CA HIS A 32 -0.06 -22.83 3.65
C HIS A 32 -1.28 -22.99 4.59
N TYR A 33 -2.07 -21.93 4.77
CA TYR A 33 -3.16 -21.92 5.77
C TYR A 33 -4.56 -22.07 5.17
N LYS A 34 -4.69 -22.23 3.84
CA LYS A 34 -5.97 -22.33 3.13
C LYS A 34 -6.99 -21.31 3.65
N PHE A 35 -6.60 -20.04 3.58
CA PHE A 35 -7.33 -18.92 4.15
C PHE A 35 -8.81 -18.91 3.77
N ASN A 36 -9.63 -18.36 4.68
CA ASN A 36 -10.98 -17.94 4.33
C ASN A 36 -10.89 -16.94 3.16
N ARG A 37 -11.51 -17.29 2.02
CA ARG A 37 -11.59 -16.45 0.81
C ARG A 37 -11.96 -14.99 1.13
N ARG A 38 -12.82 -14.78 2.14
CA ARG A 38 -13.26 -13.45 2.54
C ARG A 38 -12.18 -12.65 3.28
N ALA A 39 -11.28 -13.29 4.03
CA ALA A 39 -10.18 -12.58 4.69
C ALA A 39 -9.12 -12.18 3.66
N PHE A 40 -8.83 -13.09 2.72
CA PHE A 40 -7.86 -12.85 1.67
C PHE A 40 -8.27 -11.71 0.71
N SER A 41 -9.57 -11.59 0.37
CA SER A 41 -10.03 -10.46 -0.45
C SER A 41 -9.74 -9.10 0.19
N TRP A 42 -9.75 -9.00 1.53
CA TRP A 42 -9.39 -7.77 2.23
C TRP A 42 -7.89 -7.48 2.18
N PHE A 43 -7.02 -8.49 2.22
CA PHE A 43 -5.58 -8.30 2.02
C PHE A 43 -5.24 -7.88 0.59
N ILE A 44 -5.95 -8.42 -0.41
CA ILE A 44 -5.83 -7.92 -1.79
C ILE A 44 -6.30 -6.46 -1.88
N GLY A 45 -7.40 -6.11 -1.21
CA GLY A 45 -7.85 -4.71 -1.11
C GLY A 45 -6.78 -3.80 -0.50
N HIS A 46 -6.18 -4.21 0.62
CA HIS A 46 -5.07 -3.50 1.26
C HIS A 46 -3.93 -3.25 0.27
N MET A 47 -3.44 -4.29 -0.40
CA MET A 47 -2.37 -4.23 -1.40
C MET A 47 -2.66 -3.24 -2.52
N VAL A 48 -3.87 -3.30 -3.09
CA VAL A 48 -4.27 -2.40 -4.18
C VAL A 48 -4.27 -0.94 -3.69
N PHE A 49 -4.94 -0.65 -2.59
CA PHE A 49 -4.99 0.72 -2.07
C PHE A 49 -3.61 1.21 -1.60
N PHE A 50 -2.78 0.34 -1.05
CA PHE A 50 -1.42 0.69 -0.62
C PHE A 50 -0.53 1.01 -1.83
N ALA A 51 -0.61 0.23 -2.90
CA ALA A 51 0.08 0.49 -4.16
C ALA A 51 -0.29 1.88 -4.72
N PHE A 52 -1.59 2.19 -4.79
CA PHE A 52 -2.06 3.49 -5.26
C PHE A 52 -1.67 4.64 -4.32
N ALA A 53 -1.70 4.42 -3.00
CA ALA A 53 -1.23 5.41 -2.03
C ALA A 53 0.25 5.71 -2.25
N GLY A 54 1.11 4.69 -2.32
CA GLY A 54 2.54 4.85 -2.57
C GLY A 54 2.84 5.50 -3.92
N TYR A 55 2.10 5.14 -4.98
CA TYR A 55 2.21 5.81 -6.28
C TYR A 55 1.91 7.31 -6.16
N LYS A 56 0.81 7.70 -5.48
CA LYS A 56 0.46 9.11 -5.27
C LYS A 56 1.48 9.86 -4.40
N LEU A 57 2.07 9.18 -3.43
CA LEU A 57 3.15 9.74 -2.63
C LEU A 57 4.40 9.99 -3.47
N LEU A 58 4.81 9.00 -4.29
CA LEU A 58 5.95 9.13 -5.20
C LEU A 58 5.71 10.23 -6.23
N GLU A 59 4.51 10.30 -6.81
CA GLU A 59 4.10 11.38 -7.72
C GLU A 59 4.22 12.76 -7.03
N ALA A 60 3.73 12.89 -5.80
CA ALA A 60 3.81 14.15 -5.05
C ALA A 60 5.23 14.60 -4.71
N ILE A 61 6.15 13.64 -4.56
CA ILE A 61 7.55 13.90 -4.28
C ILE A 61 8.30 14.24 -5.58
N ASN A 62 7.93 13.61 -6.71
CA ASN A 62 8.58 13.79 -8.00
C ASN A 62 8.17 15.09 -8.73
N THR A 63 6.97 15.63 -8.49
CA THR A 63 6.45 16.82 -9.19
C THR A 63 7.26 18.11 -8.96
N PHE A 64 8.18 18.13 -8.01
CA PHE A 64 9.12 19.25 -7.84
C PHE A 64 10.18 19.34 -8.95
N GLU A 65 10.44 18.28 -9.72
CA GLU A 65 11.41 18.32 -10.85
C GLU A 65 10.94 19.18 -12.02
N HIS A 66 9.64 19.42 -12.15
CA HIS A 66 9.09 20.15 -13.29
C HIS A 66 8.76 21.57 -12.82
N GLN A 67 9.38 22.59 -13.43
CA GLN A 67 9.13 24.02 -13.20
C GLN A 67 7.71 24.44 -13.67
N HIS A 68 6.68 23.73 -13.22
CA HIS A 68 5.29 24.05 -13.47
C HIS A 68 4.80 25.06 -12.43
N PRO A 69 4.11 26.13 -12.84
CA PRO A 69 3.63 27.17 -11.94
C PRO A 69 2.66 26.67 -10.86
N MET A 70 2.08 25.46 -11.01
CA MET A 70 1.20 24.80 -10.04
C MET A 70 1.81 23.53 -9.40
N GLY A 71 3.14 23.36 -9.45
CA GLY A 71 3.81 22.14 -8.95
C GLY A 71 3.53 21.85 -7.46
N SER A 72 3.51 22.88 -6.62
CA SER A 72 3.22 22.73 -5.17
C SER A 72 1.76 22.34 -4.88
N GLU A 73 0.82 22.83 -5.68
CA GLU A 73 -0.61 22.52 -5.54
C GLU A 73 -0.86 21.05 -5.92
N ASN A 74 -0.33 20.61 -7.06
CA ASN A 74 -0.43 19.21 -7.49
C ASN A 74 0.26 18.26 -6.50
N ALA A 75 1.42 18.64 -5.96
CA ALA A 75 2.11 17.87 -4.94
C ALA A 75 1.26 17.71 -3.67
N SER A 76 0.73 18.81 -3.13
CA SER A 76 -0.09 18.76 -1.90
C SER A 76 -1.40 17.98 -2.09
N LEU A 77 -2.03 18.09 -3.26
CA LEU A 77 -3.20 17.28 -3.62
C LEU A 77 -2.86 15.78 -3.67
N SER A 78 -1.77 15.41 -4.36
CA SER A 78 -1.33 14.02 -4.44
C SER A 78 -0.94 13.45 -3.07
N MET A 79 -0.30 14.24 -2.18
CA MET A 79 -0.06 13.84 -0.79
C MET A 79 -1.37 13.60 -0.03
N GLY A 80 -2.35 14.49 -0.16
CA GLY A 80 -3.67 14.33 0.47
C GLY A 80 -4.39 13.06 0.01
N ILE A 81 -4.41 12.81 -1.29
CA ILE A 81 -5.00 11.59 -1.88
C ILE A 81 -4.26 10.35 -1.39
N SER A 82 -2.92 10.38 -1.35
CA SER A 82 -2.10 9.30 -0.80
C SER A 82 -2.51 8.97 0.65
N GLY A 83 -2.69 9.98 1.50
CA GLY A 83 -3.12 9.79 2.89
C GLY A 83 -4.48 9.10 3.01
N ILE A 84 -5.46 9.50 2.19
CA ILE A 84 -6.80 8.88 2.17
C ILE A 84 -6.72 7.42 1.71
N LEU A 85 -6.00 7.16 0.60
CA LEU A 85 -5.82 5.80 0.08
C LEU A 85 -5.10 4.90 1.08
N TRP A 86 -4.10 5.43 1.79
CA TRP A 86 -3.40 4.72 2.85
C TRP A 86 -4.34 4.40 4.02
N ALA A 87 -5.21 5.32 4.44
CA ALA A 87 -6.19 5.06 5.49
C ALA A 87 -7.17 3.93 5.09
N ILE A 88 -7.67 3.96 3.85
CA ILE A 88 -8.53 2.89 3.31
C ILE A 88 -7.78 1.55 3.28
N SER A 89 -6.53 1.59 2.83
CA SER A 89 -5.63 0.43 2.80
C SER A 89 -5.48 -0.19 4.19
N VAL A 90 -5.18 0.59 5.22
CA VAL A 90 -5.06 0.10 6.61
C VAL A 90 -6.38 -0.45 7.13
N ALA A 91 -7.51 0.19 6.81
CA ALA A 91 -8.82 -0.35 7.18
C ALA A 91 -9.06 -1.74 6.56
N CYS A 92 -8.71 -1.93 5.28
CA CYS A 92 -8.77 -3.25 4.64
C CYS A 92 -7.88 -4.28 5.37
N LEU A 93 -6.65 -3.90 5.72
CA LEU A 93 -5.73 -4.78 6.45
C LEU A 93 -6.31 -5.24 7.79
N LEU A 94 -6.83 -4.29 8.59
CA LEU A 94 -7.42 -4.57 9.90
C LEU A 94 -8.65 -5.47 9.80
N ILE A 95 -9.52 -5.25 8.80
CA ILE A 95 -10.69 -6.11 8.57
C ILE A 95 -10.25 -7.52 8.15
N GLY A 96 -9.25 -7.63 7.28
CA GLY A 96 -8.66 -8.90 6.86
C GLY A 96 -8.11 -9.70 8.04
N LEU A 97 -7.36 -9.02 8.92
CA LEU A 97 -6.79 -9.60 10.14
C LEU A 97 -7.88 -10.05 11.13
N ALA A 98 -8.88 -9.21 11.39
CA ALA A 98 -9.98 -9.56 12.29
C ALA A 98 -10.75 -10.81 11.80
N ARG A 99 -10.97 -10.92 10.49
CA ARG A 99 -11.62 -12.09 9.88
C ARG A 99 -10.75 -13.34 9.89
N LEU A 100 -9.43 -13.19 9.76
CA LEU A 100 -8.51 -14.30 9.89
C LEU A 100 -8.55 -14.87 11.31
N LEU A 101 -8.43 -14.00 12.32
CA LEU A 101 -8.38 -14.40 13.72
C LEU A 101 -9.70 -15.06 14.16
N SER A 102 -10.84 -14.51 13.75
CA SER A 102 -12.15 -15.10 14.08
C SER A 102 -12.34 -16.48 13.45
N HIS A 103 -11.86 -16.69 12.22
CA HIS A 103 -11.92 -18.00 11.56
C HIS A 103 -11.00 -19.03 12.24
N GLN A 104 -9.81 -18.62 12.70
CA GLN A 104 -8.92 -19.53 13.43
C GLN A 104 -9.49 -19.93 14.79
N ALA A 105 -10.18 -19.01 15.49
CA ALA A 105 -10.86 -19.34 16.75
C ALA A 105 -11.97 -20.38 16.55
N ALA A 106 -12.77 -20.23 15.48
CA ALA A 106 -13.86 -21.16 15.17
C ALA A 106 -13.37 -22.57 14.79
N ASN A 107 -12.22 -22.69 14.10
CA ASN A 107 -11.66 -24.00 13.70
C ASN A 107 -10.91 -24.73 14.82
N ARG A 108 -10.69 -24.10 15.99
CA ARG A 108 -10.02 -24.71 17.15
C ARG A 108 -10.99 -25.29 18.18
N GLN A 109 -12.29 -25.05 18.03
CA GLN A 109 -13.37 -25.65 18.85
C GLN A 109 -13.92 -26.89 18.16
#